data_AF-A0A3A0UVM1-F1
#
_entry.id   AF-A0A3A0UVM1-F1
#
_cell.length_a   1.000
_cell.length_b   1.000
_cell.length_c   1.000
_cell.angle_alpha   90.00
_cell.angle_beta   90.00
_cell.angle_gamma   90.00
#
_symmetry.space_group_name_H-M   'P 1'
#
loop_
_entity.id
_entity.type
_entity.pdbx_description
1 polymer ?
#
loop_
_entity_poly.entity_id
_entity_poly.type
_entity_poly.pdbx_seq_one_letter_code
_entity_poly.pdbx_strand_id
1 'polypeptide(L)'
;LLNGLQSLSGTNIMLLGLVVGAMMAIDMGGPFNKAAYVFSVAALTEGNAAPITAAMIGGMVPPLAIATAMLIFRKKFTKEQKGSIVPNYVMGLSFITEGAIPFAAADPLRVIPSMMVGSGVAGAIALGLGSSIQAPQGGIIVILGTDFSHVLQSLIAIIVGAIVAAIIYGLLKPKLTQDEIQSSEAMNE
;
A
#
# COMPACT_ATOMS: atom_id res chain seq x y z
N LEU A 1 19.16 -10.17 16.25
CA LEU A 1 18.22 -9.69 15.21
C LEU A 1 18.97 -9.29 13.93
N LEU A 2 19.92 -8.36 13.99
CA LEU A 2 20.67 -7.90 12.82
C LEU A 2 21.47 -8.96 12.06
N ASN A 3 22.23 -9.81 12.74
CA ASN A 3 22.96 -10.91 12.09
C ASN A 3 22.01 -11.87 11.35
N GLY A 4 20.75 -11.96 11.80
CA GLY A 4 19.70 -12.71 11.12
C GLY A 4 19.16 -12.00 9.87
N LEU A 5 19.12 -10.66 9.86
CA LEU A 5 18.72 -9.85 8.71
C LEU A 5 19.80 -9.79 7.62
N GLN A 6 21.07 -9.64 8.01
CA GLN A 6 22.21 -9.58 7.09
C GLN A 6 22.49 -10.92 6.40
N SER A 7 22.00 -12.04 6.98
CA SER A 7 22.10 -13.37 6.38
C SER A 7 20.90 -13.76 5.50
N LEU A 8 19.91 -12.86 5.30
CA LEU A 8 18.76 -13.13 4.44
C LEU A 8 19.15 -13.04 2.96
N SER A 9 19.22 -14.19 2.29
CA SER A 9 19.32 -14.31 0.83
C SER A 9 18.13 -15.09 0.26
N GLY A 10 17.76 -14.83 -1.00
CA GLY A 10 16.68 -15.58 -1.67
C GLY A 10 15.31 -15.41 -1.00
N THR A 11 14.58 -16.50 -0.77
CA THR A 11 13.21 -16.51 -0.21
C THR A 11 13.06 -15.72 1.11
N ASN A 12 14.12 -15.66 1.92
CA ASN A 12 14.13 -14.97 3.19
C ASN A 12 13.99 -13.44 3.07
N ILE A 13 14.49 -12.83 1.98
CA ILE A 13 14.34 -11.38 1.75
C ILE A 13 12.92 -11.03 1.27
N MET A 14 12.29 -11.93 0.50
CA MET A 14 10.91 -11.77 0.08
C MET A 14 9.96 -11.89 1.28
N LEU A 15 10.23 -12.81 2.21
CA LEU A 15 9.45 -12.95 3.44
C LEU A 15 9.56 -11.70 4.33
N LEU A 16 10.76 -11.13 4.45
CA LEU A 16 10.94 -9.84 5.12
C LEU A 16 10.08 -8.75 4.46
N GLY A 17 10.11 -8.66 3.14
CA GLY A 17 9.31 -7.71 2.38
C GLY A 17 7.81 -7.90 2.58
N LEU A 18 7.37 -9.16 2.63
CA LEU A 18 5.98 -9.53 2.89
C LEU A 18 5.51 -9.03 4.25
N VAL A 19 6.29 -9.31 5.30
CA VAL A 19 5.93 -8.94 6.67
C VAL A 19 5.96 -7.42 6.85
N VAL A 20 7.05 -6.76 6.46
CA VAL A 20 7.19 -5.31 6.62
C VAL A 20 6.14 -4.57 5.79
N GLY A 21 5.95 -4.97 4.53
CA GLY A 21 4.93 -4.38 3.66
C GLY A 21 3.52 -4.56 4.22
N ALA A 22 3.18 -5.74 4.75
CA ALA A 22 1.88 -5.97 5.38
C ALA A 22 1.67 -5.10 6.64
N MET A 23 2.71 -4.96 7.48
CA MET A 23 2.64 -4.14 8.69
C MET A 23 2.33 -2.67 8.40
N MET A 24 2.82 -2.13 7.28
CA MET A 24 2.52 -0.76 6.86
C MET A 24 1.03 -0.53 6.58
N ALA A 25 0.27 -1.57 6.27
CA ALA A 25 -1.14 -1.46 5.93
C ALA A 25 -2.10 -1.90 7.04
N ILE A 26 -1.61 -2.28 8.23
CA ILE A 26 -2.46 -2.77 9.32
C ILE A 26 -3.44 -1.68 9.80
N ASP A 27 -2.94 -0.46 9.99
CA ASP A 27 -3.67 0.63 10.64
C ASP A 27 -3.55 1.96 9.88
N MET A 28 -3.09 1.93 8.62
CA MET A 28 -3.06 3.07 7.70
C MET A 28 -2.34 4.33 8.25
N GLY A 29 -1.28 4.13 9.05
CA GLY A 29 -0.51 5.21 9.67
C GLY A 29 -0.57 5.25 11.20
N GLY A 30 -1.14 4.21 11.82
CA GLY A 30 -1.22 4.04 13.25
C GLY A 30 0.07 3.45 13.87
N PRO A 31 -0.02 2.93 15.12
CA PRO A 31 1.12 2.40 15.86
C PRO A 31 1.91 1.29 15.16
N PHE A 32 1.25 0.36 14.46
CA PHE A 32 1.90 -0.76 13.77
C PHE A 32 2.68 -0.29 12.54
N ASN A 33 2.07 0.59 11.74
CA ASN A 33 2.75 1.23 10.61
C ASN A 33 3.99 2.01 11.10
N LYS A 34 3.84 2.84 12.13
CA LYS A 34 4.96 3.61 12.68
C LYS A 34 6.06 2.73 13.27
N ALA A 35 5.70 1.64 13.94
CA ALA A 35 6.68 0.69 14.46
C ALA A 35 7.49 0.03 13.33
N ALA A 36 6.81 -0.42 12.26
CA ALA A 36 7.48 -0.98 11.08
C ALA A 36 8.39 0.05 10.40
N TYR A 37 7.93 1.30 10.28
CA TYR A 37 8.71 2.38 9.70
C TYR A 37 9.95 2.72 10.54
N VAL A 38 9.82 2.87 11.85
CA VAL A 38 10.96 3.15 12.75
C VAL A 38 11.97 2.00 12.73
N PHE A 39 11.51 0.74 12.77
CA PHE A 39 12.37 -0.43 12.57
C PHE A 39 13.14 -0.34 11.24
N SER A 40 12.44 0.07 10.18
CA SER A 40 13.02 0.14 8.85
C SER A 40 14.05 1.25 8.70
N VAL A 41 13.80 2.41 9.31
CA VAL A 41 14.77 3.52 9.38
C VAL A 41 15.99 3.12 10.19
N ALA A 42 15.81 2.44 11.34
CA ALA A 42 16.94 1.95 12.13
C ALA A 42 17.83 0.99 11.32
N ALA A 43 17.23 0.03 10.62
CA ALA A 43 17.97 -0.88 9.74
C ALA A 43 18.71 -0.13 8.61
N LEU A 44 18.10 0.92 8.04
CA LEU A 44 18.74 1.77 7.03
C LEU A 44 19.98 2.48 7.59
N THR A 45 19.92 3.00 8.82
CA THR A 45 21.08 3.65 9.46
C THR A 45 22.26 2.70 9.69
N GLU A 46 21.99 1.41 9.77
CA GLU A 46 22.99 0.33 9.89
C GLU A 46 23.41 -0.24 8.53
N GLY A 47 22.98 0.39 7.42
CA GLY A 47 23.37 0.04 6.06
C GLY A 47 22.47 -0.99 5.36
N ASN A 48 21.32 -1.36 5.95
CA ASN A 48 20.37 -2.28 5.33
C ASN A 48 19.12 -1.56 4.81
N ALA A 49 19.06 -1.32 3.50
CA ALA A 49 17.94 -0.65 2.84
C ALA A 49 16.70 -1.54 2.60
N ALA A 50 16.78 -2.85 2.85
CA ALA A 50 15.70 -3.77 2.50
C ALA A 50 14.40 -3.50 3.30
N PRO A 51 14.43 -3.33 4.65
CA PRO A 51 13.23 -2.99 5.40
C PRO A 51 12.58 -1.67 4.94
N ILE A 52 13.36 -0.61 4.73
CA ILE A 52 12.79 0.71 4.34
C ILE A 52 12.21 0.67 2.93
N THR A 53 12.83 -0.08 2.02
CA THR A 53 12.30 -0.29 0.67
C THR A 53 10.92 -0.97 0.73
N ALA A 54 10.80 -2.04 1.50
CA ALA A 54 9.53 -2.74 1.69
C ALA A 54 8.49 -1.86 2.40
N ALA A 55 8.90 -1.08 3.40
CA ALA A 55 8.01 -0.20 4.13
C ALA A 55 7.44 0.90 3.21
N MET A 56 8.29 1.55 2.41
CA MET A 56 7.86 2.58 1.47
C MET A 56 6.90 2.03 0.43
N ILE A 57 7.28 0.95 -0.25
CA ILE A 57 6.45 0.35 -1.29
C ILE A 57 5.13 -0.16 -0.70
N GLY A 58 5.19 -0.82 0.46
CA GLY A 58 4.00 -1.30 1.17
C GLY A 58 3.06 -0.17 1.57
N GLY A 59 3.55 0.94 2.12
CA GLY A 59 2.68 2.05 2.53
C GLY A 59 2.11 2.86 1.36
N MET A 60 2.67 2.79 0.15
CA MET A 60 2.04 3.41 -1.02
C MET A 60 0.79 2.65 -1.49
N VAL A 61 0.71 1.35 -1.22
CA VAL A 61 -0.32 0.45 -1.77
C VAL A 61 -1.75 0.75 -1.31
N PRO A 62 -2.07 0.99 -0.02
CA PRO A 62 -3.46 1.11 0.44
C PRO A 62 -4.31 2.16 -0.30
N PRO A 63 -3.90 3.43 -0.39
CA PRO A 63 -4.68 4.44 -1.13
C PRO A 63 -4.71 4.15 -2.64
N LEU A 64 -3.63 3.65 -3.24
CA LEU A 64 -3.59 3.26 -4.66
C LEU A 64 -4.57 2.13 -4.96
N ALA A 65 -4.62 1.12 -4.09
CA ALA A 65 -5.51 -0.02 -4.20
C ALA A 65 -6.98 0.40 -4.06
N ILE A 66 -7.29 1.32 -3.14
CA ILE A 66 -8.65 1.86 -2.98
C ILE A 66 -9.08 2.64 -4.22
N ALA A 67 -8.24 3.53 -4.74
CA ALA A 67 -8.52 4.26 -5.98
C ALA A 67 -8.73 3.30 -7.16
N THR A 68 -7.89 2.27 -7.26
CA THR A 68 -7.98 1.23 -8.29
C THR A 68 -9.26 0.40 -8.14
N ALA A 69 -9.62 0.00 -6.93
CA ALA A 69 -10.86 -0.75 -6.65
C ALA A 69 -12.10 0.05 -7.06
N MET A 70 -12.11 1.36 -6.82
CA MET A 70 -13.19 2.26 -7.23
C MET A 70 -13.31 2.40 -8.76
N LEU A 71 -12.22 2.25 -9.50
CA LEU A 71 -12.26 2.24 -10.96
C LEU A 71 -12.78 0.89 -11.50
N ILE A 72 -12.27 -0.23 -10.98
CA ILE A 72 -12.62 -1.58 -11.46
C ILE A 72 -14.06 -1.95 -11.04
N PHE A 73 -14.41 -1.70 -9.77
CA PHE A 73 -15.70 -2.08 -9.18
C PHE A 73 -16.61 -0.87 -8.97
N ARG A 74 -16.62 0.07 -9.93
CA ARG A 74 -17.29 1.38 -9.85
C ARG A 74 -18.75 1.36 -9.36
N LYS A 75 -19.48 0.26 -9.59
CA LYS A 75 -20.88 0.08 -9.16
C LYS A 75 -21.05 -0.24 -7.66
N LYS A 76 -19.95 -0.54 -6.95
CA LYS A 76 -19.93 -0.87 -5.52
C LYS A 76 -19.56 0.33 -4.63
N PHE A 77 -19.42 1.53 -5.20
CA PHE A 77 -18.98 2.73 -4.50
C PHE A 77 -19.91 3.92 -4.76
N THR A 78 -20.20 4.68 -3.70
CA THR A 78 -21.07 5.87 -3.77
C THR A 78 -20.41 6.98 -4.57
N LYS A 79 -21.19 8.01 -4.96
CA LYS A 79 -20.63 9.16 -5.67
C LYS A 79 -19.60 9.91 -4.83
N GLU A 80 -19.82 10.10 -3.52
CA GLU A 80 -18.82 10.76 -2.67
C GLU A 80 -17.52 9.95 -2.63
N GLN A 81 -17.60 8.63 -2.47
CA GLN A 81 -16.43 7.75 -2.47
C GLN A 81 -15.65 7.88 -3.77
N LYS A 82 -16.33 7.84 -4.93
CA LYS A 82 -15.70 8.00 -6.24
C LYS A 82 -15.05 9.37 -6.43
N GLY A 83 -15.53 10.42 -5.74
CA GLY A 83 -14.86 11.73 -5.72
C GLY A 83 -13.44 11.67 -5.15
N SER A 84 -13.13 10.68 -4.31
CA SER A 84 -11.81 10.49 -3.71
C SER A 84 -10.81 9.69 -4.56
N ILE A 85 -11.15 9.29 -5.80
CA ILE A 85 -10.25 8.51 -6.67
C ILE A 85 -8.93 9.26 -6.92
N VAL A 86 -9.00 10.50 -7.40
CA VAL A 86 -7.80 11.30 -7.72
C VAL A 86 -7.00 11.64 -6.45
N PRO A 87 -7.63 12.15 -5.36
CA PRO A 87 -6.93 12.35 -4.09
C PRO A 87 -6.17 11.10 -3.61
N ASN A 88 -6.79 9.93 -3.66
CA ASN A 88 -6.14 8.68 -3.24
C ASN A 88 -4.94 8.31 -4.12
N TYR A 89 -4.99 8.53 -5.44
CA TYR A 89 -3.81 8.33 -6.28
C TYR A 89 -2.66 9.26 -5.89
N VAL A 90 -2.95 10.55 -5.67
CA VAL A 90 -1.92 11.53 -5.27
C VAL A 90 -1.31 11.18 -3.92
N MET A 91 -2.15 10.82 -2.95
CA MET A 91 -1.70 10.43 -1.60
C MET A 91 -0.85 9.16 -1.65
N GLY A 92 -1.31 8.13 -2.36
CA GLY A 92 -0.55 6.89 -2.51
C GLY A 92 0.78 7.06 -3.21
N LEU A 93 0.81 7.82 -4.31
CA LEU A 93 2.06 8.17 -4.98
C LEU A 93 2.99 9.00 -4.10
N SER A 94 2.46 9.74 -3.12
CA SER A 94 3.26 10.54 -2.18
C SER A 94 3.64 9.78 -0.90
N PHE A 95 3.35 8.48 -0.80
CA PHE A 95 3.55 7.68 0.42
C PHE A 95 2.76 8.21 1.63
N ILE A 96 1.51 8.62 1.37
CA ILE A 96 0.54 9.10 2.36
C ILE A 96 -0.57 8.06 2.45
N THR A 97 -0.64 7.30 3.55
CA THR A 97 -1.59 6.18 3.75
C THR A 97 -2.99 6.64 4.17
N GLU A 98 -3.14 7.90 4.57
CA GLU A 98 -4.31 8.46 5.23
C GLU A 98 -5.57 8.43 4.35
N GLY A 99 -5.39 8.39 3.02
CA GLY A 99 -6.50 8.29 2.07
C GLY A 99 -7.32 7.00 2.23
N ALA A 100 -6.71 5.97 2.83
CA ALA A 100 -7.35 4.70 3.13
C ALA A 100 -8.15 4.70 4.44
N ILE A 101 -7.90 5.64 5.36
CA ILE A 101 -8.51 5.65 6.70
C ILE A 101 -10.04 5.69 6.64
N PRO A 102 -10.69 6.56 5.83
CA PRO A 102 -12.16 6.61 5.78
C PRO A 102 -12.78 5.28 5.32
N PHE A 103 -12.10 4.55 4.44
CA PHE A 103 -12.56 3.26 3.93
C PHE A 103 -12.35 2.15 4.97
N ALA A 104 -11.20 2.16 5.66
CA ALA A 104 -10.94 1.22 6.74
C ALA A 104 -11.88 1.44 7.93
N ALA A 105 -12.26 2.68 8.23
CA ALA A 105 -13.25 2.98 9.26
C ALA A 105 -14.66 2.49 8.88
N ALA A 106 -15.04 2.62 7.61
CA ALA A 106 -16.35 2.18 7.13
C ALA A 106 -16.47 0.66 6.97
N ASP A 107 -15.39 -0.04 6.59
CA ASP A 107 -15.39 -1.48 6.29
C ASP A 107 -14.08 -2.17 6.73
N PRO A 108 -13.77 -2.19 8.05
CA PRO A 108 -12.45 -2.60 8.55
C PRO A 108 -12.12 -4.05 8.24
N LEU A 109 -13.11 -4.94 8.35
CA LEU A 109 -12.95 -6.39 8.17
C LEU A 109 -12.57 -6.78 6.74
N ARG A 110 -12.86 -5.92 5.75
CA ARG A 110 -12.54 -6.20 4.34
C ARG A 110 -11.37 -5.36 3.85
N VAL A 111 -11.32 -4.09 4.25
CA VAL A 111 -10.27 -3.16 3.80
C VAL A 111 -8.92 -3.58 4.39
N ILE A 112 -8.81 -3.71 5.71
CA ILE A 112 -7.52 -3.94 6.37
C ILE A 112 -6.84 -5.23 5.85
N PRO A 113 -7.51 -6.40 5.83
CA PRO A 113 -6.86 -7.62 5.33
C PRO A 113 -6.50 -7.55 3.84
N SER A 114 -7.34 -6.92 3.01
CA SER A 114 -7.05 -6.76 1.57
C SER A 114 -5.81 -5.90 1.35
N MET A 115 -5.69 -4.80 2.08
CA MET A 115 -4.56 -3.89 1.99
C MET A 115 -3.29 -4.54 2.55
N MET A 116 -3.37 -5.28 3.67
CA MET A 116 -2.24 -6.04 4.23
C MET A 116 -1.68 -7.04 3.20
N VAL A 117 -2.56 -7.81 2.55
CA VAL A 117 -2.13 -8.78 1.53
C VAL A 117 -1.46 -8.08 0.35
N GLY A 118 -2.08 -7.04 -0.23
CA GLY A 118 -1.47 -6.34 -1.37
C GLY A 118 -0.15 -5.64 -1.02
N SER A 119 -0.07 -5.02 0.16
CA SER A 119 1.13 -4.31 0.61
C SER A 119 2.27 -5.26 0.94
N GLY A 120 1.97 -6.42 1.52
CA GLY A 120 2.94 -7.50 1.71
C GLY A 120 3.42 -8.07 0.38
N VAL A 121 2.51 -8.35 -0.57
CA VAL A 121 2.89 -8.80 -1.91
C VAL A 121 3.79 -7.78 -2.62
N ALA A 122 3.47 -6.49 -2.52
CA ALA A 122 4.31 -5.43 -3.06
C ALA A 122 5.73 -5.45 -2.45
N GLY A 123 5.83 -5.48 -1.12
CA GLY A 123 7.12 -5.54 -0.43
C GLY A 123 7.93 -6.78 -0.79
N ALA A 124 7.28 -7.94 -0.89
CA ALA A 124 7.93 -9.19 -1.27
C ALA A 124 8.48 -9.15 -2.70
N ILE A 125 7.68 -8.65 -3.66
CA ILE A 125 8.10 -8.50 -5.06
C ILE A 125 9.24 -7.49 -5.16
N ALA A 126 9.13 -6.35 -4.50
CA ALA A 126 10.16 -5.31 -4.54
C ALA A 126 11.53 -5.85 -4.10
N LEU A 127 11.59 -6.50 -2.93
CA LEU A 127 12.85 -7.05 -2.43
C LEU A 127 13.29 -8.27 -3.24
N GLY A 128 12.36 -9.10 -3.70
CA GLY A 128 12.64 -10.24 -4.57
C GLY A 128 13.26 -9.85 -5.91
N LEU A 129 12.85 -8.72 -6.47
CA LEU A 129 13.42 -8.16 -7.69
C LEU A 129 14.72 -7.38 -7.45
N GLY A 130 15.09 -7.13 -6.19
CA GLY A 130 16.30 -6.39 -5.83
C GLY A 130 16.13 -4.86 -5.81
N SER A 131 14.91 -4.35 -5.61
CA SER A 131 14.70 -2.91 -5.40
C SER A 131 15.42 -2.44 -4.14
N SER A 132 15.97 -1.22 -4.21
CA SER A 132 16.63 -0.57 -3.09
C SER A 132 16.32 0.93 -3.09
N ILE A 133 15.63 1.40 -2.06
CA ILE A 133 15.32 2.81 -1.82
C ILE A 133 16.12 3.27 -0.61
N GLN A 134 16.94 4.31 -0.78
CA GLN A 134 17.90 4.80 0.24
C GLN A 134 17.39 6.01 1.03
N ALA A 135 16.26 6.60 0.65
CA ALA A 135 15.66 7.71 1.39
C ALA A 135 14.34 7.24 2.02
N PRO A 136 14.06 7.57 3.29
CA PRO A 136 12.92 7.01 4.01
C PRO A 136 11.58 7.69 3.70
N GLN A 137 11.56 8.76 2.92
CA GLN A 137 10.40 9.62 2.69
C GLN A 137 10.34 10.10 1.24
N GLY A 138 9.15 10.48 0.75
CA GLY A 138 8.98 11.16 -0.54
C GLY A 138 8.34 10.35 -1.67
N GLY A 139 7.90 9.11 -1.39
CA GLY A 139 7.09 8.30 -2.31
C GLY A 139 7.70 8.16 -3.70
N ILE A 140 6.88 8.37 -4.73
CA ILE A 140 7.27 8.19 -6.14
C ILE A 140 8.40 9.11 -6.56
N ILE A 141 8.50 10.32 -5.98
CA ILE A 141 9.53 11.29 -6.35
C ILE A 141 10.92 10.74 -6.01
N VAL A 142 11.05 10.11 -4.84
CA VAL A 142 12.30 9.46 -4.44
C VAL A 142 12.57 8.22 -5.27
N ILE A 143 11.56 7.41 -5.56
CA ILE A 143 11.73 6.24 -6.43
C ILE A 143 12.29 6.68 -7.78
N LEU A 144 11.76 7.74 -8.40
CA LEU A 144 12.24 8.27 -9.68
C LEU A 144 13.64 8.88 -9.63
N GLY A 145 14.15 9.21 -8.44
CA GLY A 145 15.54 9.65 -8.24
C GLY A 145 16.55 8.51 -8.12
N THR A 146 16.10 7.24 -8.12
CA THR A 146 16.97 6.05 -8.11
C THR A 146 17.35 5.60 -9.52
N ASP A 147 18.24 4.61 -9.61
CA ASP A 147 18.61 3.98 -10.88
C ASP A 147 17.41 3.37 -11.59
N PHE A 148 17.46 3.34 -12.93
CA PHE A 148 16.36 2.86 -13.76
C PHE A 148 15.86 1.44 -13.40
N SER A 149 16.77 0.55 -13.00
CA SER A 149 16.43 -0.79 -12.50
C SER A 149 15.54 -0.73 -11.26
N HIS A 150 15.93 0.05 -10.26
CA HIS A 150 15.19 0.20 -8.99
C HIS A 150 13.86 0.92 -9.18
N VAL A 151 13.80 1.90 -10.09
CA VAL A 151 12.54 2.51 -10.53
C VAL A 151 11.59 1.45 -11.05
N LEU A 152 12.03 0.66 -12.04
CA LEU A 152 11.19 -0.33 -12.69
C LEU A 152 10.72 -1.42 -11.72
N GLN A 153 11.62 -1.93 -10.89
CA GLN A 153 11.33 -2.94 -9.88
C GLN A 153 10.28 -2.44 -8.87
N SER A 154 10.43 -1.20 -8.39
CA SER A 154 9.50 -0.59 -7.45
C SER A 154 8.13 -0.33 -8.07
N LEU A 155 8.09 0.17 -9.30
CA LEU A 155 6.84 0.41 -10.01
C LEU A 155 6.07 -0.88 -10.27
N ILE A 156 6.75 -1.94 -10.70
CA ILE A 156 6.14 -3.26 -10.88
C ILE A 156 5.55 -3.75 -9.56
N ALA A 157 6.32 -3.68 -8.47
CA ALA A 157 5.88 -4.10 -7.15
C ALA A 157 4.64 -3.34 -6.66
N ILE A 158 4.64 -2.00 -6.77
CA ILE A 158 3.52 -1.14 -6.37
C ILE A 158 2.26 -1.46 -7.20
N ILE A 159 2.40 -1.56 -8.52
CA ILE A 159 1.27 -1.84 -9.42
C ILE A 159 0.67 -3.21 -9.09
N VAL A 160 1.50 -4.25 -8.97
CA VAL A 160 1.01 -5.60 -8.67
C VAL A 160 0.34 -5.64 -7.30
N GLY A 161 0.96 -5.06 -6.27
CA GLY A 161 0.38 -5.02 -4.92
C GLY A 161 -0.94 -4.25 -4.86
N ALA A 162 -1.01 -3.10 -5.53
CA ALA A 162 -2.23 -2.29 -5.61
C ALA A 162 -3.36 -3.04 -6.34
N ILE A 163 -3.06 -3.73 -7.44
CA ILE A 163 -4.04 -4.55 -8.17
C ILE A 163 -4.52 -5.72 -7.30
N VAL A 164 -3.62 -6.43 -6.61
CA VAL A 164 -3.97 -7.55 -5.72
C VAL A 164 -4.92 -7.07 -4.62
N ALA A 165 -4.56 -6.01 -3.89
CA ALA A 165 -5.42 -5.44 -2.85
C ALA A 165 -6.76 -4.93 -3.43
N ALA A 166 -6.75 -4.29 -4.60
CA ALA A 166 -7.95 -3.78 -5.24
C ALA A 166 -8.92 -4.89 -5.65
N ILE A 167 -8.40 -6.00 -6.19
CA ILE A 167 -9.20 -7.17 -6.57
C ILE A 167 -9.79 -7.83 -5.32
N ILE A 168 -8.98 -8.08 -4.29
CA ILE A 168 -9.46 -8.71 -3.05
C ILE A 168 -10.56 -7.84 -2.42
N TYR A 169 -10.28 -6.55 -2.21
CA TYR A 169 -11.25 -5.64 -1.60
C TYR A 169 -12.52 -5.50 -2.47
N GLY A 170 -12.33 -5.28 -3.77
CA GLY A 170 -13.44 -5.10 -4.70
C GLY A 170 -14.33 -6.33 -4.86
N LEU A 171 -13.79 -7.55 -4.72
CA LEU A 171 -14.58 -8.78 -4.69
C LEU A 171 -15.34 -8.93 -3.37
N LEU A 172 -14.68 -8.68 -2.23
CA LEU A 172 -15.27 -8.80 -0.89
C LEU A 172 -16.32 -7.74 -0.59
N LYS A 173 -16.18 -6.53 -1.14
CA LYS A 173 -17.11 -5.43 -0.91
C LYS A 173 -18.50 -5.79 -1.48
N PRO A 174 -19.59 -5.64 -0.71
CA PRO A 174 -20.94 -5.85 -1.23
C PRO A 174 -21.31 -4.79 -2.28
N LYS A 175 -22.38 -5.05 -3.03
CA LYS A 175 -23.01 -4.00 -3.85
C LYS A 175 -23.70 -2.99 -2.93
N LEU A 176 -23.82 -1.74 -3.41
CA LEU A 176 -24.56 -0.71 -2.70
C LEU A 176 -26.03 -1.14 -2.50
N THR A 177 -26.61 -0.76 -1.37
CA THR A 177 -28.04 -0.91 -1.12
C THR A 177 -28.84 0.14 -1.91
N GLN A 178 -30.14 -0.09 -2.06
CA GLN A 178 -31.02 0.88 -2.74
C GLN A 178 -31.02 2.24 -2.04
N ASP A 179 -30.98 2.24 -0.71
CA ASP A 179 -30.96 3.46 0.11
C ASP A 179 -29.66 4.25 -0.11
N GLU A 180 -28.51 3.59 -0.24
CA GLU A 180 -27.23 4.24 -0.54
C GLU A 180 -27.20 4.84 -1.95
N ILE A 181 -27.83 4.16 -2.91
CA ILE A 181 -27.95 4.65 -4.28
C ILE A 181 -28.82 5.91 -4.32
N GLN A 182 -30.03 5.85 -3.73
CA GLN A 182 -30.96 6.97 -3.67
C GLN A 182 -30.36 8.18 -2.94
N SER A 183 -29.70 7.95 -1.81
CA SER A 183 -29.02 9.02 -1.05
C SER A 183 -27.95 9.73 -1.90
N SER A 184 -27.20 8.98 -2.72
CA SER A 184 -26.20 9.54 -3.63
C SER A 184 -26.78 10.26 -4.86
N GLU A 185 -28.05 10.04 -5.17
CA GLU A 185 -28.77 10.71 -6.26
C GLU A 185 -29.41 12.01 -5.79
N ALA A 186 -29.98 12.04 -4.59
CA ALA A 186 -30.59 13.23 -3.99
C ALA A 186 -29.60 14.38 -3.72
N MET A 187 -28.31 14.09 -3.50
CA MET A 187 -27.28 15.13 -3.34
C MET A 187 -26.89 15.86 -4.66
N ASN A 188 -27.42 15.42 -5.80
CA ASN A 188 -27.17 16.04 -7.11
C ASN A 188 -28.30 16.96 -7.59
N GLU A 189 -29.42 17.02 -6.86
CA GLU A 189 -30.52 17.97 -7.10
C GLU A 189 -30.32 19.22 -6.23
#